data_AF-A0A7Y3I7N1-F1
#
_entry.id   AF-A0A7Y3I7N1-F1
#
_cell.length_a   1.000
_cell.length_b   1.000
_cell.length_c   1.000
_cell.angle_alpha   90.00
_cell.angle_beta   90.00
_cell.angle_gamma   90.00
#
_symmetry.space_group_name_H-M   'P 1'
#
loop_
_entity.id
_entity.type
_entity.pdbx_description
1 polymer ?
#
loop_
_entity_poly.entity_id
_entity_poly.type
_entity_poly.pdbx_seq_one_letter_code
_entity_poly.pdbx_strand_id
1 'polypeptide(L)'
;MKRTGFGFGAGLIVSAGIIIAALAVSTEPLAAQESPAAEQTSWRVLPLPHVDLWYHGLAVVGFEGSGPDHLYDPSYRARVREVKEGLGVYPSALDRGSPGFASAFQADSAFELLHFVPLYFASAGPDRMLTALAQVAETGNATVADPVAQFGAGIVAQLLPEERQRDVLLQFTRALSEEWTAWFEDVWTRSVLDRRVDLAALQSAWD
;
A
#
# COMPACT_ATOMS: atom_id res chain seq x y z
N MET A 1 -22.45 58.16 8.32
CA MET A 1 -21.89 57.07 7.47
C MET A 1 -22.93 55.95 7.44
N LYS A 2 -23.91 55.92 6.54
CA LYS A 2 -23.91 55.46 5.12
C LYS A 2 -23.24 54.09 4.88
N ARG A 3 -24.07 53.03 4.77
CA ARG A 3 -24.11 51.99 3.70
C ARG A 3 -25.21 50.95 4.02
N THR A 4 -26.38 51.01 3.37
CA THR A 4 -26.83 50.22 2.17
C THR A 4 -27.05 48.73 2.50
N GLY A 5 -28.23 48.10 2.39
CA GLY A 5 -29.44 48.41 1.62
C GLY A 5 -29.59 47.36 0.51
N PHE A 6 -30.29 46.25 0.81
CA PHE A 6 -30.66 45.19 -0.13
C PHE A 6 -31.67 45.73 -1.15
N GLY A 7 -31.44 45.46 -2.43
CA GLY A 7 -32.38 45.75 -3.52
C GLY A 7 -32.49 44.55 -4.46
N PHE A 8 -33.62 43.87 -4.41
CA PHE A 8 -34.08 42.94 -5.44
C PHE A 8 -34.70 43.76 -6.58
N GLY A 9 -34.18 43.60 -7.80
CA GLY A 9 -34.75 44.19 -9.01
C GLY A 9 -35.14 43.08 -9.99
N ALA A 10 -36.43 42.95 -10.25
CA ALA A 10 -36.97 42.21 -11.38
C ALA A 10 -36.86 43.06 -12.65
N GLY A 11 -36.58 42.44 -13.80
CA GLY A 11 -36.50 43.11 -15.11
C GLY A 11 -36.66 42.14 -16.28
N LEU A 12 -37.69 42.42 -17.08
CA LEU A 12 -38.24 41.75 -18.26
C LEU A 12 -37.29 41.27 -19.39
N ILE A 13 -37.62 40.09 -19.91
CA ILE A 13 -37.81 39.63 -21.31
C ILE A 13 -37.32 40.54 -22.46
N VAL A 14 -36.47 40.00 -23.35
CA VAL A 14 -36.53 40.24 -24.81
C VAL A 14 -36.19 38.95 -25.58
N SER A 15 -37.06 38.60 -26.51
CA SER A 15 -36.99 37.48 -27.45
C SER A 15 -36.03 37.72 -28.63
N ALA A 16 -35.78 36.62 -29.35
CA ALA A 16 -35.38 36.52 -30.76
C ALA A 16 -33.90 36.33 -31.07
N GLY A 17 -33.61 35.17 -31.67
CA GLY A 17 -32.32 34.85 -32.28
C GLY A 17 -32.08 33.36 -32.42
N ILE A 18 -32.96 32.62 -33.08
CA ILE A 18 -32.63 31.27 -33.55
C ILE A 18 -31.62 31.43 -34.68
N ILE A 19 -30.33 31.21 -34.39
CA ILE A 19 -29.32 30.95 -35.40
C ILE A 19 -29.28 29.44 -35.61
N ILE A 20 -29.92 28.97 -36.69
CA ILE A 20 -29.71 27.62 -37.21
C ILE A 20 -28.32 27.64 -37.87
N ALA A 21 -27.28 27.31 -37.12
CA ALA A 21 -26.00 26.94 -37.70
C ALA A 21 -26.15 25.52 -38.27
N ALA A 22 -26.16 25.41 -39.59
CA ALA A 22 -26.07 24.14 -40.29
C ALA A 22 -24.70 23.49 -39.96
N LEU A 23 -24.68 22.60 -38.98
CA LEU A 23 -23.55 21.70 -38.77
C LEU A 23 -23.64 20.62 -39.85
N ALA A 24 -22.79 20.76 -40.87
CA ALA A 24 -22.47 19.70 -41.79
C ALA A 24 -21.94 18.51 -40.99
N VAL A 25 -22.74 17.44 -40.90
CA VAL A 25 -22.29 16.15 -40.36
C VAL A 25 -21.35 15.55 -41.40
N SER A 26 -20.05 15.75 -41.21
CA SER A 26 -19.04 14.97 -41.92
C SER A 26 -19.19 13.52 -41.48
N THR A 27 -19.78 12.68 -42.34
CA THR A 27 -19.75 11.22 -42.21
C THR A 27 -18.38 10.71 -42.64
N GLU A 28 -17.34 11.10 -41.91
CA GLU A 28 -16.10 10.34 -41.97
C GLU A 28 -16.28 9.12 -41.06
N PRO A 29 -16.07 7.88 -41.55
CA PRO A 29 -15.96 6.76 -40.64
C PRO A 29 -14.83 7.12 -39.67
N LEU A 30 -15.12 7.13 -38.38
CA LEU A 30 -14.08 7.08 -37.37
C LEU A 30 -13.24 5.85 -37.71
N ALA A 31 -12.11 6.07 -38.39
CA ALA A 31 -11.03 5.12 -38.35
C ALA A 31 -10.75 4.99 -36.85
N ALA A 32 -11.12 3.84 -36.29
CA ALA A 32 -10.64 3.46 -34.98
C ALA A 32 -9.13 3.69 -35.05
N GLN A 33 -8.64 4.72 -34.34
CA GLN A 33 -7.23 4.86 -34.12
C GLN A 33 -6.83 3.52 -33.52
N GLU A 34 -6.14 2.69 -34.29
CA GLU A 34 -5.38 1.59 -33.76
C GLU A 34 -4.53 2.22 -32.67
N SER A 35 -4.95 2.04 -31.41
CA SER A 35 -4.06 2.30 -30.31
C SER A 35 -2.79 1.53 -30.66
N PRO A 36 -1.61 2.17 -30.66
CA PRO A 36 -0.37 1.46 -30.93
C PRO A 36 -0.45 0.22 -30.06
N ALA A 37 -0.37 -0.97 -30.68
CA ALA A 37 -0.51 -2.23 -29.99
C ALA A 37 0.39 -2.11 -28.77
N ALA A 38 -0.22 -1.94 -27.59
CA ALA A 38 0.54 -1.81 -26.37
C ALA A 38 1.36 -3.09 -26.35
N GLU A 39 2.69 -2.96 -26.41
CA GLU A 39 3.59 -4.10 -26.28
C GLU A 39 2.99 -4.93 -25.15
N GLN A 40 2.53 -6.14 -25.49
CA GLN A 40 1.89 -7.01 -24.51
C GLN A 40 2.88 -7.13 -23.38
N THR A 41 2.58 -6.43 -22.29
CA THR A 41 3.47 -6.36 -21.15
C THR A 41 3.28 -7.71 -20.52
N SER A 42 4.13 -8.67 -20.89
CA SER A 42 4.10 -10.01 -20.33
C SER A 42 4.09 -9.86 -18.81
N TRP A 43 3.17 -10.56 -18.15
CA TRP A 43 3.11 -10.54 -16.69
C TRP A 43 4.46 -10.96 -16.14
N ARG A 44 4.93 -10.30 -15.07
CA ARG A 44 6.23 -10.64 -14.46
C ARG A 44 6.02 -11.07 -13.02
N VAL A 45 6.54 -12.25 -12.68
CA VAL A 45 6.64 -12.73 -11.31
C VAL A 45 7.96 -12.23 -10.72
N LEU A 46 7.89 -11.39 -9.69
CA LEU A 46 9.05 -10.77 -9.06
C LEU A 46 9.10 -11.07 -7.56
N PRO A 47 10.26 -11.46 -7.00
CA PRO A 47 10.46 -11.49 -5.57
C PRO A 47 10.68 -10.06 -5.05
N LEU A 48 9.74 -9.55 -4.26
CA LEU A 48 9.79 -8.19 -3.72
C LEU A 48 10.02 -8.24 -2.19
N PRO A 49 11.23 -7.90 -1.70
CA PRO A 49 11.58 -8.12 -0.29
C PRO A 49 10.71 -7.33 0.70
N HIS A 50 10.27 -6.13 0.30
CA HIS A 50 9.40 -5.31 1.14
C HIS A 50 8.00 -5.93 1.29
N VAL A 51 7.51 -6.60 0.26
CA VAL A 51 6.24 -7.33 0.27
C VAL A 51 6.33 -8.51 1.23
N ASP A 52 7.39 -9.31 1.09
CA ASP A 52 7.61 -10.49 1.92
C ASP A 52 7.83 -10.12 3.40
N LEU A 53 8.61 -9.07 3.68
CA LEU A 53 8.82 -8.56 5.04
C LEU A 53 7.51 -8.07 5.67
N TRP A 54 6.68 -7.36 4.91
CA TRP A 54 5.43 -6.83 5.43
C TRP A 54 4.45 -7.95 5.81
N TYR A 55 4.26 -8.93 4.92
CA TYR A 55 3.38 -10.06 5.21
C TYR A 55 3.95 -11.01 6.26
N HIS A 56 5.28 -11.15 6.34
CA HIS A 56 5.93 -11.78 7.48
C HIS A 56 5.50 -11.11 8.79
N GLY A 57 5.57 -9.78 8.83
CA GLY A 57 5.10 -8.95 9.95
C GLY A 57 3.69 -9.28 10.39
N LEU A 58 2.75 -9.17 9.45
CA LEU A 58 1.32 -9.39 9.70
C LEU A 58 1.03 -10.84 10.16
N ALA A 59 1.71 -11.82 9.55
CA ALA A 59 1.55 -13.22 9.93
C ALA A 59 2.12 -13.51 11.33
N VAL A 60 3.29 -12.94 11.70
CA VAL A 60 3.90 -13.12 13.02
C VAL A 60 3.03 -12.54 14.12
N VAL A 61 2.48 -11.33 13.90
CA VAL A 61 1.59 -10.72 14.90
C VAL A 61 0.26 -11.46 15.04
N GLY A 62 -0.12 -12.27 14.04
CA GLY A 62 -1.35 -13.06 14.04
C GLY A 62 -2.57 -12.24 13.63
N PHE A 63 -2.40 -11.32 12.68
CA PHE A 63 -3.52 -10.60 12.11
C PHE A 63 -4.28 -11.49 11.14
N GLU A 64 -5.58 -11.69 11.30
CA GLU A 64 -6.38 -12.58 10.43
C GLU A 64 -7.36 -11.83 9.50
N GLY A 65 -7.46 -10.50 9.65
CA GLY A 65 -8.53 -9.72 9.02
C GLY A 65 -9.90 -9.99 9.67
N SER A 66 -10.98 -9.61 8.98
CA SER A 66 -12.37 -9.76 9.46
C SER A 66 -13.13 -10.94 8.83
N GLY A 67 -12.45 -11.77 8.02
CA GLY A 67 -13.03 -12.93 7.35
C GLY A 67 -13.05 -14.21 8.20
N PRO A 68 -13.88 -15.21 7.83
CA PRO A 68 -13.91 -16.51 8.50
C PRO A 68 -12.71 -17.40 8.16
N ASP A 69 -12.01 -17.10 7.07
CA ASP A 69 -10.87 -17.86 6.58
C ASP A 69 -9.55 -17.27 7.08
N HIS A 70 -8.60 -18.14 7.42
CA HIS A 70 -7.26 -17.69 7.79
C HIS A 70 -6.56 -17.07 6.59
N LEU A 71 -6.24 -15.78 6.69
CA LEU A 71 -5.50 -15.07 5.64
C LEU A 71 -4.06 -15.56 5.50
N TYR A 72 -3.46 -16.06 6.59
CA TYR A 72 -2.10 -16.58 6.64
C TYR A 72 -2.10 -18.05 7.06
N ASP A 73 -1.09 -18.81 6.63
CA ASP A 73 -0.87 -20.17 7.08
C ASP A 73 -0.76 -20.22 8.63
N PRO A 74 -1.67 -20.90 9.35
CA PRO A 74 -1.67 -20.96 10.81
C PRO A 74 -0.37 -21.52 11.40
N SER A 75 0.36 -22.34 10.64
CA SER A 75 1.62 -22.93 11.08
C SER A 75 2.84 -22.04 10.82
N TYR A 76 2.68 -20.91 10.13
CA TYR A 76 3.77 -19.98 9.81
C TYR A 76 4.48 -19.44 11.06
N ARG A 77 3.71 -19.02 12.08
CA ARG A 77 4.25 -18.45 13.32
C ARG A 77 5.17 -19.43 14.06
N ALA A 78 4.77 -20.70 14.11
CA ALA A 78 5.56 -21.75 14.75
C ALA A 78 6.89 -21.97 14.00
N ARG A 79 6.85 -22.05 12.66
CA ARG A 79 8.06 -22.22 11.83
C ARG A 79 9.02 -21.05 11.94
N VAL A 80 8.51 -19.82 11.88
CA VAL A 80 9.34 -18.60 12.05
C VAL A 80 10.00 -18.58 13.42
N ARG A 81 9.24 -18.92 14.47
CA ARG A 81 9.79 -19.01 15.82
C ARG A 81 10.95 -19.98 15.90
N GLU A 82 10.80 -21.19 15.37
CA GLU A 82 11.86 -22.20 15.34
C GLU A 82 13.12 -21.68 14.62
N VAL A 83 12.95 -21.03 13.46
CA VAL A 83 14.06 -20.40 12.74
C VAL A 83 14.75 -19.33 13.60
N LYS A 84 13.98 -18.44 14.23
CA LYS A 84 14.53 -17.39 15.09
C LYS A 84 15.23 -17.93 16.34
N GLU A 85 14.70 -18.99 16.94
CA GLU A 85 15.33 -19.70 18.06
C GLU A 85 16.67 -20.31 17.63
N GLY A 86 16.73 -20.96 16.45
CA GLY A 86 17.96 -21.48 15.88
C GLY A 86 19.01 -20.42 15.55
N LEU A 87 18.58 -19.19 15.26
CA LEU A 87 19.45 -18.03 15.05
C LEU A 87 19.79 -17.25 16.33
N GLY A 88 19.18 -17.60 17.47
CA GLY A 88 19.38 -16.88 18.73
C GLY A 88 18.76 -15.47 18.77
N VAL A 89 17.84 -15.15 17.87
CA VAL A 89 17.18 -13.82 17.80
C VAL A 89 15.79 -13.79 18.45
N TYR A 90 15.25 -14.94 18.85
CA TYR A 90 13.97 -15.04 19.53
C TYR A 90 14.06 -14.75 21.05
N PRO A 91 13.11 -14.02 21.65
CA PRO A 91 12.05 -13.26 20.98
C PRO A 91 12.60 -11.94 20.43
N SER A 92 12.22 -11.56 19.22
CA SER A 92 12.53 -10.25 18.64
C SER A 92 11.61 -9.15 19.20
N ALA A 93 11.80 -7.90 18.76
CA ALA A 93 10.85 -6.82 19.08
C ALA A 93 9.44 -7.10 18.54
N LEU A 94 9.33 -7.66 17.34
CA LEU A 94 8.04 -8.03 16.75
C LEU A 94 7.36 -9.14 17.56
N ASP A 95 8.11 -10.15 18.00
CA ASP A 95 7.58 -11.25 18.81
C ASP A 95 7.06 -10.75 20.17
N ARG A 96 7.83 -9.86 20.82
CA ARG A 96 7.43 -9.24 22.10
C ARG A 96 6.20 -8.35 21.95
N GLY A 97 6.09 -7.61 20.84
CA GLY A 97 4.98 -6.70 20.56
C GLY A 97 3.71 -7.36 20.02
N SER A 98 3.79 -8.62 19.55
CA SER A 98 2.70 -9.31 18.84
C SER A 98 1.33 -9.23 19.55
N PRO A 99 1.19 -9.49 20.86
CA PRO A 99 -0.12 -9.39 21.51
C PRO A 99 -0.72 -7.98 21.46
N GLY A 100 0.12 -6.95 21.59
CA GLY A 100 -0.30 -5.55 21.50
C GLY A 100 -0.71 -5.16 20.08
N PHE A 101 0.08 -5.57 19.07
CA PHE A 101 -0.26 -5.33 17.67
C PHE A 101 -1.55 -6.05 17.27
N ALA A 102 -1.71 -7.33 17.62
CA ALA A 102 -2.92 -8.10 17.33
C ALA A 102 -4.16 -7.43 17.93
N SER A 103 -4.09 -7.04 19.20
CA SER A 103 -5.21 -6.34 19.86
C SER A 103 -5.51 -4.99 19.21
N ALA A 104 -4.49 -4.22 18.83
CA ALA A 104 -4.69 -2.92 18.18
C ALA A 104 -5.32 -3.06 16.79
N PHE A 105 -4.86 -4.02 15.99
CA PHE A 105 -5.36 -4.27 14.64
C PHE A 105 -6.79 -4.83 14.64
N GLN A 106 -7.14 -5.66 15.62
CA GLN A 106 -8.51 -6.18 15.77
C GLN A 106 -9.50 -5.10 16.25
N ALA A 107 -9.03 -4.12 17.04
CA ALA A 107 -9.88 -3.10 17.62
C ALA A 107 -10.26 -1.97 16.64
N ASP A 108 -9.62 -1.89 15.48
CA ASP A 108 -9.74 -0.75 14.57
C ASP A 108 -9.64 -1.19 13.12
N SER A 109 -10.77 -1.09 12.41
CA SER A 109 -10.90 -1.54 11.02
C SER A 109 -10.02 -0.77 10.04
N ALA A 110 -9.48 0.39 10.42
CA ALA A 110 -8.50 1.09 9.59
C ALA A 110 -7.25 0.22 9.30
N PHE A 111 -6.93 -0.71 10.20
CA PHE A 111 -5.81 -1.62 10.02
C PHE A 111 -6.08 -2.77 9.04
N GLU A 112 -7.32 -3.02 8.64
CA GLU A 112 -7.62 -3.99 7.56
C GLU A 112 -6.94 -3.59 6.25
N LEU A 113 -6.79 -2.29 6.01
CA LEU A 113 -6.15 -1.77 4.80
C LEU A 113 -4.62 -1.94 4.82
N LEU A 114 -4.03 -2.35 5.95
CA LEU A 114 -2.59 -2.64 6.01
C LEU A 114 -2.18 -3.75 5.05
N HIS A 115 -3.06 -4.68 4.69
CA HIS A 115 -2.75 -5.72 3.71
C HIS A 115 -2.33 -5.16 2.35
N PHE A 116 -2.83 -3.98 1.99
CA PHE A 116 -2.56 -3.36 0.69
C PHE A 116 -1.35 -2.43 0.69
N VAL A 117 -0.76 -2.15 1.86
CA VAL A 117 0.36 -1.21 1.99
C VAL A 117 1.49 -1.50 1.00
N PRO A 118 1.99 -2.74 0.85
CA PRO A 118 3.09 -3.00 -0.09
C PRO A 118 2.79 -2.61 -1.54
N LEU A 119 1.51 -2.64 -1.96
CA LEU A 119 1.12 -2.25 -3.32
C LEU A 119 1.35 -0.77 -3.59
N TYR A 120 1.20 0.09 -2.58
CA TYR A 120 1.45 1.53 -2.71
C TYR A 120 2.96 1.86 -2.71
N PHE A 121 3.80 0.88 -2.40
CA PHE A 121 5.26 0.95 -2.37
C PHE A 121 5.90 0.00 -3.38
N ALA A 122 5.19 -0.42 -4.43
CA ALA A 122 5.63 -1.46 -5.37
C ALA A 122 7.05 -1.25 -5.94
N SER A 123 7.48 0.02 -6.11
CA SER A 123 8.81 0.39 -6.62
C SER A 123 9.85 0.67 -5.53
N ALA A 124 9.47 0.59 -4.25
CA ALA A 124 10.35 0.87 -3.12
C ALA A 124 10.99 -0.42 -2.58
N GLY A 125 12.21 -0.33 -2.06
CA GLY A 125 12.81 -1.39 -1.25
C GLY A 125 12.31 -1.37 0.20
N PRO A 126 12.68 -2.36 1.03
CA PRO A 126 12.27 -2.44 2.43
C PRO A 126 12.61 -1.16 3.20
N ASP A 127 13.85 -0.70 3.10
CA ASP A 127 14.32 0.50 3.81
C ASP A 127 13.52 1.75 3.44
N ARG A 128 13.25 1.95 2.15
CA ARG A 128 12.51 3.12 1.65
C ARG A 128 11.06 3.10 2.11
N MET A 129 10.42 1.93 2.03
CA MET A 129 9.05 1.74 2.53
C MET A 129 8.98 1.99 4.04
N LEU A 130 9.81 1.31 4.83
CA LEU A 130 9.78 1.43 6.29
C LEU A 130 10.15 2.84 6.76
N THR A 131 11.13 3.49 6.13
CA THR A 131 11.50 4.89 6.46
C THR A 131 10.33 5.84 6.19
N ALA A 132 9.65 5.69 5.06
CA ALA A 132 8.50 6.53 4.72
C ALA A 132 7.31 6.29 5.67
N LEU A 133 7.02 5.02 6.01
CA LEU A 133 5.98 4.67 6.98
C LEU A 133 6.28 5.24 8.37
N ALA A 134 7.54 5.13 8.83
CA ALA A 134 7.96 5.71 10.11
C ALA A 134 7.80 7.24 10.10
N GLN A 135 8.19 7.91 9.02
CA GLN A 135 8.02 9.37 8.88
C GLN A 135 6.54 9.78 8.91
N VAL A 136 5.67 9.07 8.18
CA VAL A 136 4.22 9.31 8.21
C VAL A 136 3.67 9.12 9.62
N ALA A 137 4.09 8.06 10.30
CA ALA A 137 3.65 7.76 11.66
C ALA A 137 4.10 8.85 12.67
N GLU A 138 5.35 9.30 12.59
CA GLU A 138 5.89 10.32 13.49
C GLU A 138 5.28 11.71 13.29
N THR A 139 5.00 12.08 12.03
CA THR A 139 4.63 13.47 11.69
C THR A 139 3.16 13.64 11.36
N GLY A 140 2.45 12.57 11.02
CA GLY A 140 1.12 12.62 10.41
C GLY A 140 1.08 13.23 9.00
N ASN A 141 2.24 13.61 8.45
CA ASN A 141 2.31 14.26 7.15
C ASN A 141 2.59 13.25 6.04
N ALA A 142 1.92 13.44 4.91
CA ALA A 142 2.14 12.67 3.69
C ALA A 142 3.48 12.97 3.01
N THR A 143 4.07 14.13 3.26
CA THR A 143 5.29 14.59 2.56
C THR A 143 6.52 13.86 3.11
N VAL A 144 7.16 13.07 2.26
CA VAL A 144 8.40 12.34 2.55
C VAL A 144 9.50 12.76 1.59
N ALA A 145 10.76 12.61 2.01
CA ALA A 145 11.91 13.06 1.20
C ALA A 145 12.11 12.19 -0.06
N ASP A 146 11.75 10.90 0.00
CA ASP A 146 11.94 9.96 -1.09
C ASP A 146 10.76 10.02 -2.09
N PRO A 147 10.98 10.47 -3.35
CA PRO A 147 9.92 10.56 -4.35
C PRO A 147 9.33 9.20 -4.74
N VAL A 148 10.08 8.10 -4.60
CA VAL A 148 9.59 6.74 -4.91
C VAL A 148 8.56 6.28 -3.86
N ALA A 149 8.74 6.72 -2.62
CA ALA A 149 7.86 6.38 -1.50
C ALA A 149 6.71 7.37 -1.30
N GLN A 150 6.74 8.53 -1.98
CA GLN A 150 5.80 9.64 -1.78
C GLN A 150 4.34 9.27 -2.02
N PHE A 151 4.05 8.45 -3.04
CA PHE A 151 2.68 7.99 -3.29
C PHE A 151 2.16 7.13 -2.13
N GLY A 152 2.91 6.09 -1.74
CA GLY A 152 2.53 5.22 -0.64
C GLY A 152 2.41 5.93 0.70
N ALA A 153 3.33 6.84 1.00
CA ALA A 153 3.24 7.69 2.19
C ALA A 153 1.95 8.52 2.22
N GLY A 154 1.56 9.10 1.08
CA GLY A 154 0.33 9.87 0.95
C GLY A 154 -0.93 9.04 1.14
N ILE A 155 -0.95 7.79 0.67
CA ILE A 155 -2.08 6.88 0.92
C ILE A 155 -2.14 6.52 2.41
N VAL A 156 -1.03 6.08 3.01
CA VAL A 156 -1.02 5.66 4.43
C VAL A 156 -1.40 6.80 5.37
N ALA A 157 -0.95 8.02 5.11
CA ALA A 157 -1.33 9.19 5.90
C ALA A 157 -2.85 9.46 5.87
N GLN A 158 -3.52 9.13 4.76
CA GLN A 158 -4.99 9.24 4.65
C GLN A 158 -5.71 8.07 5.32
N LEU A 159 -5.11 6.87 5.30
CA LEU A 159 -5.70 5.68 5.91
C LEU A 159 -5.65 5.69 7.44
N LEU A 160 -4.60 6.30 8.01
CA LEU A 160 -4.34 6.29 9.46
C LEU A 160 -4.23 7.72 10.03
N PRO A 161 -5.32 8.51 10.00
CA PRO A 161 -5.28 9.92 10.40
C PRO A 161 -5.20 10.13 11.92
N GLU A 162 -5.47 9.11 12.73
CA GLU A 162 -5.49 9.24 14.20
C GLU A 162 -4.11 9.06 14.83
N GLU A 163 -3.81 9.80 15.89
CA GLU A 163 -2.54 9.70 16.61
C GLU A 163 -2.29 8.29 17.14
N ARG A 164 -3.30 7.66 17.74
CA ARG A 164 -3.23 6.28 18.22
C ARG A 164 -2.87 5.29 17.12
N GLN A 165 -3.45 5.45 15.93
CA GLN A 165 -3.18 4.58 14.78
C GLN A 165 -1.73 4.73 14.31
N ARG A 166 -1.25 5.98 14.25
CA ARG A 166 0.13 6.29 13.91
C ARG A 166 1.12 5.75 14.93
N ASP A 167 0.84 5.84 16.23
CA ASP A 167 1.72 5.28 17.27
C ASP A 167 1.90 3.77 17.12
N VAL A 168 0.82 3.05 16.77
CA VAL A 168 0.86 1.61 16.49
C VAL A 168 1.65 1.34 15.21
N LEU A 169 1.40 2.11 14.14
CA LEU A 169 2.15 1.99 12.89
C LEU A 169 3.66 2.22 13.12
N LEU A 170 4.03 3.22 13.92
CA LEU A 170 5.43 3.53 14.22
C LEU A 170 6.11 2.37 14.93
N GLN A 171 5.47 1.83 15.97
CA GLN A 171 6.00 0.69 16.71
C GLN A 171 6.14 -0.55 15.83
N PHE A 172 5.13 -0.85 15.00
CA PHE A 172 5.16 -1.97 14.08
C PHE A 172 6.26 -1.81 13.02
N THR A 173 6.39 -0.63 12.43
CA THR A 173 7.42 -0.31 11.42
C THR A 173 8.83 -0.42 11.99
N ARG A 174 9.05 0.06 13.22
CA ARG A 174 10.34 -0.09 13.93
C ARG A 174 10.66 -1.55 14.20
N ALA A 175 9.68 -2.33 14.67
CA ALA A 175 9.84 -3.77 14.86
C ALA A 175 10.21 -4.49 13.56
N LEU A 176 9.61 -4.10 12.42
CA LEU A 176 9.97 -4.66 11.10
C LEU A 176 11.36 -4.23 10.62
N SER A 177 11.79 -3.01 10.92
CA SER A 177 13.15 -2.56 10.59
C SER A 177 14.19 -3.34 11.38
N GLU A 178 13.93 -3.61 12.66
CA GLU A 178 14.76 -4.49 13.49
C GLU A 178 14.75 -5.95 12.98
N GLU A 179 13.59 -6.49 12.59
CA GLU A 179 13.49 -7.83 11.97
C GLU A 179 14.33 -7.95 10.70
N TRP A 180 14.19 -6.98 9.80
CA TRP A 180 14.90 -6.92 8.53
C TRP A 180 16.41 -7.00 8.74
N THR A 181 16.92 -6.12 9.60
CA THR A 181 18.36 -5.96 9.86
C THR A 181 18.95 -7.07 10.72
N ALA A 182 18.18 -7.65 11.65
CA ALA A 182 18.69 -8.65 12.57
C ALA A 182 18.85 -10.04 11.92
N TRP A 183 17.96 -10.43 11.00
CA TRP A 183 18.03 -11.77 10.39
C TRP A 183 17.23 -11.95 9.10
N PHE A 184 16.15 -11.21 8.89
CA PHE A 184 15.21 -11.52 7.81
C PHE A 184 15.82 -11.27 6.42
N GLU A 185 16.67 -10.24 6.26
CA GLU A 185 17.38 -9.97 5.01
C GLU A 185 18.23 -11.18 4.55
N ASP A 186 19.00 -11.75 5.47
CA ASP A 186 19.87 -12.90 5.20
C ASP A 186 19.08 -14.17 4.86
N VAL A 187 17.97 -14.41 5.55
CA VAL A 187 17.09 -15.56 5.27
C VAL A 187 16.34 -15.37 3.95
N TRP A 188 15.83 -14.17 3.69
CA TRP A 188 15.15 -13.85 2.44
C TRP A 188 16.08 -13.99 1.25
N THR A 189 17.29 -13.42 1.34
CA THR A 189 18.31 -13.50 0.27
C THR A 189 18.63 -14.95 -0.07
N ARG A 190 18.88 -15.80 0.94
CA ARG A 190 19.11 -17.25 0.72
C ARG A 190 17.89 -17.93 0.11
N SER A 191 16.70 -17.65 0.61
CA SER A 191 15.46 -18.26 0.11
C SER A 191 15.17 -17.90 -1.34
N VAL A 192 15.44 -16.66 -1.75
CA VAL A 192 15.28 -16.23 -3.15
C VAL A 192 16.30 -16.90 -4.05
N LEU A 193 17.54 -17.08 -3.59
CA LEU A 193 18.57 -17.81 -4.35
C LEU A 193 18.16 -19.28 -4.57
N ASP A 194 17.65 -19.94 -3.53
CA ASP A 194 17.23 -21.34 -3.59
C ASP A 194 16.00 -21.55 -4.50
N ARG A 195 15.07 -20.59 -4.51
CA ARG A 195 13.81 -20.65 -5.28
C ARG A 195 13.91 -20.13 -6.72
N ARG A 196 15.10 -19.81 -7.23
CA ARG A 196 15.25 -19.27 -8.60
C ARG A 196 14.65 -20.18 -9.68
N VAL A 197 14.75 -21.50 -9.48
CA VAL A 197 14.18 -22.49 -10.41
C VAL A 197 12.65 -22.46 -10.38
N ASP A 198 12.05 -22.34 -9.19
CA ASP A 198 10.59 -22.28 -9.03
C ASP A 198 10.00 -20.98 -9.61
N LEU A 199 10.69 -19.84 -9.45
CA LEU A 199 10.26 -18.57 -10.03
C LEU A 199 10.23 -18.60 -11.56
N ALA A 200 11.20 -19.26 -12.20
CA ALA A 200 11.20 -19.43 -13.65
C ALA A 200 10.04 -20.32 -14.12
N ALA A 201 9.74 -21.40 -13.39
CA ALA A 201 8.61 -22.26 -13.68
C ALA A 201 7.27 -21.54 -13.50
N LEU A 202 7.13 -20.73 -12.44
CA LEU A 202 5.96 -19.88 -12.20
C LEU A 202 5.79 -18.85 -13.31
N GLN A 203 6.87 -18.18 -13.73
CA GLN A 203 6.84 -17.24 -14.84
C GLN A 203 6.33 -17.91 -16.13
N SER A 204 6.87 -19.09 -16.49
CA SER A 204 6.43 -19.84 -17.67
C SER A 204 4.98 -20.34 -17.60
N ALA A 205 4.39 -20.47 -16.42
CA ALA A 205 2.98 -20.84 -16.27
C ALA A 205 2.01 -19.66 -16.46
N TRP A 206 2.53 -18.42 -16.39
CA TRP A 206 1.76 -17.18 -16.51
C TRP A 206 1.97 -16.46 -17.85
N ASP A 207 2.99 -16.86 -18.60
CA ASP A 207 3.21 -16.49 -20.01
C ASP A 207 2.29 -17.31 -20.95
#